data_AF-A0A5K7TNY0-F1
#
_entry.id   AF-A0A5K7TNY0-F1
#
_cell.length_a   1.000
_cell.length_b   1.000
_cell.length_c   1.000
_cell.angle_alpha   90.00
_cell.angle_beta   90.00
_cell.angle_gamma   90.00
#
_symmetry.space_group_name_H-M   'P 1'
#
loop_
_entity.id
_entity.type
_entity.pdbx_description
1 polymer ?
#
loop_
_entity_poly.entity_id
_entity_poly.type
_entity_poly.pdbx_seq_one_letter_code
_entity_poly.pdbx_strand_id
1 'polypeptide(L)' 'MAKHFLLEGYKHLKAMALAKEAKALLSSLGLKEDKGLLLGDDQKTVDAFVKAVEGHRVWEREAAAEGVPA' A
#
# COMPACT_ATOMS: atom_id res chain seq x y z
N MET A 1 15.76 -1.96 -6.63
CA MET A 1 15.43 -0.63 -6.09
C MET A 1 13.92 -0.37 -6.02
N ALA A 2 13.15 -0.43 -7.12
CA ALA A 2 11.71 -0.11 -7.09
C ALA A 2 10.84 -1.08 -6.25
N LYS A 3 11.09 -2.40 -6.28
CA LYS A 3 10.34 -3.39 -5.47
C LYS A 3 10.52 -3.17 -3.97
N HIS A 4 11.76 -2.94 -3.54
CA HIS A 4 12.08 -2.67 -2.13
C HIS A 4 11.42 -1.37 -1.64
N PHE A 5 11.27 -0.35 -2.48
CA PHE A 5 10.52 0.86 -2.12
C PHE A 5 9.07 0.56 -1.70
N LEU A 6 8.39 -0.35 -2.41
CA LEU A 6 7.02 -0.76 -2.08
C LEU A 6 6.99 -1.61 -0.79
N LEU A 7 7.93 -2.53 -0.63
CA LEU A 7 8.05 -3.37 0.56
C LEU A 7 8.31 -2.51 1.82
N GLU A 8 9.29 -1.60 1.74
CA GLU A 8 9.61 -0.64 2.81
C GLU A 8 8.43 0.28 3.12
N GLY A 9 7.74 0.78 2.10
CA GLY A 9 6.54 1.60 2.28
C GLY A 9 5.43 0.85 3.03
N TYR A 10 5.20 -0.41 2.66
CA TYR A 10 4.21 -1.26 3.31
C TYR A 10 4.59 -1.59 4.75
N LYS A 11 5.85 -2.01 4.99
CA LYS A 11 6.41 -2.33 6.31
C LYS A 11 6.38 -1.13 7.25
N HIS A 12 6.62 0.06 6.73
CA HIS A 12 6.55 1.32 7.48
C HIS A 12 5.13 1.92 7.56
N LEU A 13 4.10 1.13 7.24
CA LEU A 13 2.69 1.48 7.43
C LEU A 13 2.26 2.72 6.63
N LYS A 14 2.91 3.03 5.51
CA LYS A 14 2.52 4.18 4.68
C LYS A 14 1.26 3.88 3.89
N ALA A 15 0.45 4.92 3.66
CA ALA A 15 -0.56 4.88 2.62
C ALA A 15 0.12 4.77 1.24
N MET A 16 -0.46 3.98 0.35
CA MET A 16 0.02 3.75 -1.02
C MET A 16 -1.17 3.56 -1.94
N ALA A 17 -1.10 4.13 -3.13
CA ALA A 17 -2.07 3.91 -4.20
C ALA A 17 -1.33 3.57 -5.49
N LEU A 18 -1.81 2.56 -6.21
CA LEU A 18 -1.24 2.11 -7.47
C LEU A 18 -2.36 1.92 -8.50
N ALA A 19 -2.02 2.10 -9.78
CA ALA A 19 -2.95 1.83 -10.88
C ALA A 19 -3.32 0.32 -10.94
N LYS A 20 -4.46 -0.01 -11.55
CA LYS A 20 -5.01 -1.37 -11.58
C LYS A 20 -4.04 -2.39 -12.18
N GLU A 21 -3.24 -1.97 -13.15
CA GLU A 21 -2.23 -2.77 -13.85
C GLU A 21 -1.11 -3.24 -12.90
N ALA A 22 -0.88 -2.53 -11.80
CA ALA A 22 0.12 -2.89 -10.80
C ALA A 22 -0.29 -4.05 -9.89
N LYS A 23 -1.53 -4.58 -10.02
CA LYS A 23 -2.03 -5.68 -9.18
C LYS A 23 -1.13 -6.92 -9.22
N ALA A 24 -0.61 -7.28 -10.39
CA ALA A 24 0.29 -8.41 -10.54
C ALA A 24 1.62 -8.19 -9.79
N LEU A 25 2.13 -6.95 -9.80
CA LEU A 25 3.33 -6.59 -9.04
C LEU A 25 3.10 -6.71 -7.53
N LEU A 26 2.01 -6.16 -7.00
CA LEU A 26 1.67 -6.27 -5.58
C LEU A 26 1.54 -7.73 -5.14
N SER A 27 0.85 -8.53 -5.95
CA SER A 27 0.67 -9.97 -5.71
C SER A 27 2.02 -10.71 -5.66
N SER A 28 2.95 -10.38 -6.57
CA SER A 28 4.30 -10.96 -6.59
C SER A 28 5.16 -10.59 -5.38
N LEU A 29 4.81 -9.51 -4.70
CA LEU A 29 5.47 -9.04 -3.48
C LEU A 29 4.76 -9.51 -2.20
N GLY A 30 3.64 -10.23 -2.32
CA GLY A 30 2.83 -10.67 -1.18
C GLY A 30 2.08 -9.54 -0.46
N LEU A 31 1.98 -8.35 -1.06
CA LEU A 31 1.31 -7.20 -0.47
C LEU A 31 -0.20 -7.27 -0.69
N LYS A 32 -0.97 -7.02 0.37
CA LYS A 32 -2.43 -7.11 0.35
C LYS A 32 -3.07 -5.74 0.46
N GLU A 33 -4.06 -5.49 -0.39
CA GLU A 33 -4.92 -4.30 -0.29
C GLU A 33 -5.54 -4.20 1.11
N ASP A 34 -5.62 -2.99 1.62
CA ASP A 34 -6.23 -2.64 2.90
C ASP A 34 -6.69 -1.18 2.86
N LYS A 35 -7.02 -0.59 4.02
CA LYS A 35 -7.50 0.80 4.10
C LYS A 35 -6.50 1.85 3.56
N GLY A 36 -5.22 1.50 3.39
CA GLY A 36 -4.21 2.39 2.82
C GLY A 36 -3.25 1.70 1.85
N LEU A 37 -3.57 0.54 1.29
CA LEU A 37 -2.98 0.05 0.04
C LEU A 37 -4.12 -0.11 -0.96
N LEU A 38 -4.25 0.86 -1.85
CA LEU A 38 -5.38 1.03 -2.75
C LEU A 38 -4.98 0.73 -4.19
N LEU A 39 -5.85 0.03 -4.93
CA LEU A 39 -5.70 -0.21 -6.35
C LEU A 39 -6.81 0.48 -7.15
N GLY A 40 -6.41 1.33 -8.09
CA GLY A 40 -7.34 2.04 -8.97
C GLY A 40 -6.70 3.16 -9.75
N ASP A 41 -7.37 3.55 -10.83
CA ASP A 41 -6.97 4.55 -11.81
C ASP A 41 -8.03 5.67 -11.92
N ASP A 42 -8.91 5.78 -10.92
CA ASP A 42 -10.02 6.73 -10.88
C ASP A 42 -9.88 7.75 -9.73
N GLN A 43 -10.67 8.82 -9.81
CA GLN A 43 -10.67 9.89 -8.80
C GLN A 43 -11.02 9.35 -7.40
N LYS A 44 -11.90 8.34 -7.32
CA LYS A 44 -12.30 7.72 -6.05
C LYS A 44 -11.09 7.11 -5.32
N THR A 45 -10.18 6.49 -6.08
CA THR A 45 -8.94 5.92 -5.53
C THR A 45 -8.00 7.01 -5.03
N VAL A 46 -7.90 8.12 -5.77
CA VAL A 46 -7.11 9.29 -5.36
C VAL A 46 -7.67 9.90 -4.06
N ASP A 47 -8.98 10.09 -3.97
CA ASP A 47 -9.63 10.64 -2.78
C ASP A 47 -9.44 9.72 -1.57
N ALA A 48 -9.60 8.41 -1.76
CA ALA A 48 -9.35 7.41 -0.72
C ALA A 48 -7.87 7.40 -0.27
N PHE A 49 -6.93 7.60 -1.18
CA PHE A 49 -5.52 7.70 -0.87
C PHE A 49 -5.21 8.94 -0.02
N VAL A 50 -5.71 10.11 -0.43
CA VAL A 50 -5.55 11.35 0.35
C VAL A 50 -6.15 11.17 1.75
N LYS A 51 -7.34 10.56 1.85
CA LYS A 51 -7.97 10.22 3.13
C LYS A 51 -7.09 9.32 4.00
N ALA A 52 -6.44 8.32 3.42
CA ALA A 52 -5.54 7.43 4.15
C ALA A 52 -4.27 8.16 4.62
N VAL A 53 -3.75 9.11 3.83
CA VAL A 53 -2.58 9.93 4.20
C VAL A 53 -2.88 10.83 5.41
N GLU A 54 -4.11 11.35 5.55
CA GLU A 54 -4.53 12.12 6.74
C GLU A 54 -4.31 11.35 8.05
N GLY A 55 -4.39 10.02 8.01
CA GLY A 55 -4.15 9.14 9.17
C GLY A 55 -2.69 9.01 9.58
N HIS A 56 -1.75 9.67 8.89
CA HIS A 56 -0.29 9.56 9.01
C HIS A 56 0.28 8.17 8.65
N ARG A 57 -0.32 7.09 9.18
CA ARG A 57 0.02 5.68 8.94
C ARG A 57 -1.22 4.79 8.97
N VAL A 58 -1.09 3.58 8.43
CA VAL A 58 -2.10 2.50 8.46
C VAL A 58 -1.79 1.57 9.64
N TRP A 59 -2.18 1.96 10.85
CA TRP A 59 -1.83 1.26 12.08
C TRP A 59 -2.36 -0.18 12.14
N GLU A 60 -3.54 -0.44 11.56
CA GLU A 60 -4.12 -1.79 11.51
C GLU A 60 -3.28 -2.79 10.70
N ARG A 61 -2.29 -2.34 9.93
CA ARG A 61 -1.37 -3.18 9.17
C ARG A 61 -0.21 -3.71 10.01
N GLU A 62 0.05 -3.19 11.21
CA GLU A 62 1.25 -3.48 12.01
C GLU A 62 1.59 -4.97 12.10
N ALA A 63 0.62 -5.80 12.52
CA ALA A 63 0.80 -7.25 12.62
C ALA A 63 1.11 -7.93 11.26
N ALA A 64 0.54 -7.44 10.16
CA ALA A 64 0.83 -7.98 8.83
C ALA A 64 2.18 -7.49 8.29
N ALA A 65 2.63 -6.29 8.70
CA ALA A 65 3.88 -5.68 8.25
C ALA A 65 5.13 -6.35 8.85
N GLU A 66 5.04 -6.96 10.04
CA GLU A 66 6.17 -7.65 10.68
C GLU A 66 6.78 -8.75 9.79
N GLY A 67 5.94 -9.47 9.05
CA GLY A 67 6.37 -10.57 8.17
C GLY A 67 6.93 -10.12 6.81
N VAL A 68 7.03 -8.81 6.55
CA VAL A 68 7.43 -8.28 5.24
C VAL A 68 8.96 -8.24 5.13
N PRO A 69 9.57 -8.93 4.13
CA PRO A 69 11.01 -8.94 3.92
C PRO A 69 11.44 -7.67 3.17
N ALA A 70 11.26 -6.53 3.80
CA ALA A 70 11.83 -5.25 3.39
C ALA A 70 13.17 -5.03 4.10
#